data_AF-A0A7E6FMB7-F1
#
_entry.id   AF-A0A7E6FMB7-F1
#
_cell.length_a   1.000
_cell.length_b   1.000
_cell.length_c   1.000
_cell.angle_alpha   90.00
_cell.angle_beta   90.00
_cell.angle_gamma   90.00
#
_symmetry.space_group_name_H-M   'P 1'
#
loop_
_entity.id
_entity.type
_entity.pdbx_description
1 polymer ?
#
loop_
_entity_poly.entity_id
_entity_poly.type
_entity_poly.pdbx_seq_one_letter_code
_entity_poly.pdbx_strand_id
1 'polypeptide(L)'
;MSQLLFVEDVRSWESTKCQQELDHALPKLVSCFSSDISVDSKVGVLNIICTSFLPHMKLAVIETRLFHNISSKINDLLAEILENAKQIQEVTEKSSECHQDVVAMLKLALNIVESTESCMKYVCGASELVDLENIHSLLSSVLRVLTQSYEHCKESPTIYGDLLPLLSDVLSSFFKKTHQLQTTTLCCLEKINIKSTEQDVVDLCSTCHSLLSLCQLVPALDIKIMIGLWKSLARLAVQYKSFLYSRLELEAVMSSLASSIQSNYDTLLNVAPGFQIRQLK
;
A
#
# COMPACT_ATOMS: atom_id res chain seq x y z
N MET A 1 27.22 10.58 -18.52
CA MET A 1 27.19 9.35 -17.70
C MET A 1 25.80 8.76 -17.86
N SER A 2 25.66 7.50 -18.27
CA SER A 2 24.33 6.90 -18.46
C SER A 2 23.58 6.87 -17.12
N GLN A 3 22.24 7.00 -17.14
CA GLN A 3 21.41 6.99 -15.92
C GLN A 3 21.67 5.74 -15.07
N LEU A 4 21.90 4.59 -15.71
CA LEU A 4 22.22 3.32 -15.05
C LEU A 4 23.58 3.32 -14.34
N LEU A 5 24.63 3.90 -14.94
CA LEU A 5 25.95 4.00 -14.29
C LEU A 5 25.91 4.89 -13.04
N PHE A 6 25.06 5.92 -13.05
CA PHE A 6 24.84 6.77 -11.88
C PHE A 6 24.15 5.99 -10.75
N VAL A 7 23.08 5.24 -11.07
CA VAL A 7 22.37 4.43 -10.06
C VAL A 7 23.28 3.37 -9.43
N GLU A 8 24.11 2.70 -10.24
CA GLU A 8 25.09 1.73 -9.74
C GLU A 8 26.17 2.34 -8.85
N ASP A 9 26.70 3.53 -9.20
CA ASP A 9 27.62 4.26 -8.32
C ASP A 9 26.93 4.59 -6.99
N VAL A 10 25.71 5.14 -7.02
CA VAL A 10 24.95 5.51 -5.83
C VAL A 10 24.66 4.31 -4.91
N ARG A 11 24.43 3.10 -5.46
CA ARG A 11 24.25 1.87 -4.65
C ARG A 11 25.46 1.58 -3.75
N SER A 12 26.66 1.99 -4.16
CA SER A 12 27.90 1.74 -3.42
C SER A 12 28.19 2.80 -2.34
N TRP A 13 27.38 3.86 -2.27
CA TRP A 13 27.63 4.97 -1.36
C TRP A 13 27.32 4.60 0.10
N GLU A 14 28.18 5.05 0.99
CA GLU A 14 27.93 5.00 2.43
C GLU A 14 26.96 6.10 2.88
N SER A 15 26.36 5.91 4.06
CA SER A 15 25.34 6.81 4.63
C SER A 15 25.78 8.27 4.70
N THR A 16 27.05 8.53 5.07
CA THR A 16 27.67 9.87 5.10
C THR A 16 27.69 10.53 3.72
N LYS A 17 28.04 9.77 2.67
CA LYS A 17 28.06 10.27 1.30
C LYS A 17 26.65 10.54 0.77
N CYS A 18 25.69 9.66 1.06
CA CYS A 18 24.27 9.88 0.73
C CYS A 18 23.72 11.17 1.38
N GLN A 19 24.11 11.45 2.62
CA GLN A 19 23.74 12.68 3.31
C GLN A 19 24.37 13.94 2.66
N GLN A 20 25.66 13.88 2.31
CA GLN A 20 26.37 15.00 1.68
C GLN A 20 25.84 15.33 0.29
N GLU A 21 25.56 14.30 -0.50
CA GLU A 21 25.11 14.44 -1.89
C GLU A 21 23.58 14.48 -2.04
N LEU A 22 22.83 14.54 -0.93
CA LEU A 22 21.36 14.51 -0.92
C LEU A 22 20.74 15.51 -1.91
N ASP A 23 21.23 16.75 -1.92
CA ASP A 23 20.67 17.82 -2.75
C ASP A 23 20.98 17.65 -4.25
N HIS A 24 22.09 16.97 -4.60
CA HIS A 24 22.50 16.76 -5.99
C HIS A 24 22.02 15.42 -6.56
N ALA A 25 22.00 14.37 -5.74
CA ALA A 25 21.69 13.01 -6.15
C ALA A 25 20.18 12.73 -6.15
N LEU A 26 19.45 13.22 -5.14
CA LEU A 26 18.02 12.92 -5.01
C LEU A 26 17.20 13.38 -6.23
N PRO A 27 17.34 14.63 -6.75
CA PRO A 27 16.57 15.04 -7.93
C PRO A 27 16.87 14.18 -9.16
N LYS A 28 18.12 13.72 -9.31
CA LYS A 28 18.51 12.82 -10.41
C LYS A 28 17.88 11.44 -10.25
N LEU A 29 17.84 10.88 -9.03
CA LEU A 29 17.18 9.61 -8.76
C LEU A 29 15.67 9.70 -9.00
N VAL A 30 15.02 10.77 -8.55
CA VAL A 30 13.59 11.03 -8.82
C VAL A 30 13.34 11.15 -10.33
N SER A 31 14.22 11.83 -11.06
CA SER A 31 14.17 11.91 -12.52
C SER A 31 14.33 10.53 -13.18
N CYS A 32 15.27 9.69 -12.70
CA CYS A 32 15.45 8.31 -13.19
C CYS A 32 14.25 7.41 -12.88
N PHE A 33 13.64 7.56 -11.71
CA PHE A 33 12.40 6.83 -11.39
C PHE A 33 11.25 7.19 -12.33
N SER A 34 11.30 8.41 -12.89
CA SER A 34 10.30 8.94 -13.81
C SER A 34 10.63 8.70 -15.28
N SER A 35 11.81 8.20 -15.60
CA SER A 35 12.24 8.00 -16.98
C SER A 35 11.78 6.64 -17.51
N ASP A 36 11.86 6.49 -18.83
CA ASP A 36 11.52 5.25 -19.52
C ASP A 36 12.69 4.25 -19.43
N ILE A 37 12.86 3.69 -18.24
CA ILE A 37 13.79 2.59 -17.93
C ILE A 37 12.99 1.34 -17.55
N SER A 38 13.67 0.18 -17.52
CA SER A 38 13.02 -1.09 -17.19
C SER A 38 12.37 -1.05 -15.79
N VAL A 39 11.29 -1.81 -15.63
CA VAL A 39 10.54 -1.93 -14.37
C VAL A 39 11.45 -2.33 -13.20
N ASP A 40 12.34 -3.31 -13.40
CA ASP A 40 13.34 -3.72 -12.39
C ASP A 40 14.26 -2.56 -11.98
N SER A 41 14.72 -1.76 -12.96
CA SER A 41 15.54 -0.59 -12.67
C SER A 41 14.77 0.47 -11.89
N LYS A 42 13.49 0.73 -12.21
CA LYS A 42 12.63 1.66 -11.45
C LYS A 42 12.46 1.20 -10.00
N VAL A 43 12.19 -0.10 -9.78
CA VAL A 43 12.08 -0.69 -8.45
C VAL A 43 13.39 -0.54 -7.67
N GLY A 44 14.54 -0.78 -8.32
CA GLY A 44 15.86 -0.58 -7.72
C GLY A 44 16.12 0.87 -7.32
N VAL A 45 15.76 1.83 -8.17
CA VAL A 45 15.88 3.27 -7.86
C VAL A 45 14.98 3.66 -6.69
N LEU A 46 13.72 3.20 -6.66
CA LEU A 46 12.82 3.45 -5.54
C LEU A 46 13.41 2.94 -4.22
N ASN A 47 13.94 1.71 -4.21
CA ASN A 47 14.55 1.14 -3.02
C ASN A 47 15.71 2.02 -2.50
N ILE A 48 16.61 2.47 -3.38
CA ILE A 48 17.72 3.39 -3.02
C ILE A 48 17.19 4.69 -2.41
N ILE A 49 16.17 5.28 -3.02
CA ILE A 49 15.55 6.51 -2.51
C ILE A 49 15.01 6.28 -1.08
N CYS A 50 14.24 5.21 -0.89
CA CYS A 50 13.56 4.92 0.37
C CYS A 50 14.49 4.48 1.50
N THR A 51 15.61 3.80 1.18
CA THR A 51 16.51 3.23 2.19
C THR A 51 17.75 4.08 2.44
N SER A 52 18.33 4.68 1.40
CA SER A 52 19.60 5.40 1.49
C SER A 52 19.45 6.91 1.62
N PHE A 53 18.41 7.53 1.06
CA PHE A 53 18.25 8.99 1.06
C PHE A 53 17.19 9.48 2.03
N LEU A 54 16.06 8.79 2.13
CA LEU A 54 14.96 9.13 3.02
C LEU A 54 15.40 9.42 4.48
N PRO A 55 16.28 8.61 5.11
CA PRO A 55 16.67 8.83 6.51
C PRO A 55 17.37 10.17 6.78
N HIS A 56 17.91 10.81 5.73
CA HIS A 56 18.65 12.07 5.84
C HIS A 56 17.77 13.31 5.63
N MET A 57 16.50 13.12 5.28
CA MET A 57 15.56 14.22 5.05
C MET A 57 14.93 14.68 6.38
N LYS A 58 14.35 15.88 6.38
CA LYS A 58 13.51 16.36 7.50
C LYS A 58 12.05 16.25 7.09
N LEU A 59 11.18 15.83 8.01
CA LEU A 59 9.73 15.71 7.74
C LEU A 59 9.12 16.99 7.16
N ALA A 60 9.51 18.17 7.64
CA ALA A 60 8.95 19.45 7.19
C ALA A 60 9.19 19.81 5.70
N VAL A 61 10.07 19.08 5.00
CA VAL A 61 10.37 19.34 3.57
C VAL A 61 10.23 18.09 2.71
N ILE A 62 9.87 16.95 3.30
CA ILE A 62 9.93 15.67 2.62
C ILE A 62 8.81 15.53 1.59
N GLU A 63 7.65 16.10 1.88
CA GLU A 63 6.50 16.09 0.98
C GLU A 63 6.86 16.71 -0.38
N THR A 64 7.34 17.96 -0.34
CA THR A 64 7.63 18.74 -1.55
C THR A 64 8.86 18.24 -2.28
N ARG A 65 9.88 17.77 -1.54
CA ARG A 65 11.12 17.28 -2.15
C ARG A 65 11.00 15.85 -2.69
N LEU A 66 10.12 15.03 -2.12
CA LEU A 66 10.10 13.60 -2.42
C LEU A 66 8.70 13.06 -2.69
N PHE A 67 7.83 12.99 -1.68
CA PHE A 67 6.59 12.21 -1.77
C PHE A 67 5.68 12.69 -2.89
N HIS A 68 5.52 14.01 -3.04
CA HIS A 68 4.75 14.60 -4.14
C HIS A 68 5.21 14.11 -5.53
N ASN A 69 6.51 13.87 -5.70
CA ASN A 69 7.11 13.53 -7.00
C ASN A 69 7.10 12.03 -7.33
N ILE A 70 7.02 11.16 -6.32
CA ILE A 70 7.14 9.70 -6.48
C ILE A 70 5.84 8.95 -6.18
N SER A 71 4.94 9.51 -5.38
CA SER A 71 3.74 8.80 -4.88
C SER A 71 2.84 8.24 -5.99
N SER A 72 2.48 9.04 -7.00
CA SER A 72 1.65 8.54 -8.12
C SER A 72 2.36 7.42 -8.89
N LYS A 73 3.66 7.61 -9.16
CA LYS A 73 4.49 6.66 -9.91
C LYS A 73 4.70 5.33 -9.18
N ILE A 74 4.73 5.33 -7.85
CA ILE A 74 4.73 4.09 -7.06
C ILE A 74 3.47 3.27 -7.36
N ASN A 75 2.31 3.93 -7.38
CA ASN A 75 1.03 3.26 -7.63
C ASN A 75 0.93 2.75 -9.07
N ASP A 76 1.42 3.53 -10.03
CA ASP A 76 1.43 3.16 -11.45
C ASP A 76 2.38 1.98 -11.70
N LEU A 77 3.57 2.02 -11.11
CA LEU A 77 4.56 0.95 -11.22
C LEU A 77 4.07 -0.36 -10.59
N LEU A 78 3.41 -0.29 -9.43
CA LEU A 78 2.79 -1.48 -8.83
C LEU A 78 1.68 -2.04 -9.72
N ALA A 79 0.83 -1.19 -10.28
CA ALA A 79 -0.22 -1.61 -11.22
C ALA A 79 0.39 -2.34 -12.43
N GLU A 80 1.42 -1.74 -13.04
CA GLU A 80 2.13 -2.29 -14.18
C GLU A 80 2.74 -3.67 -13.85
N ILE A 81 3.41 -3.82 -12.71
CA ILE A 81 4.00 -5.09 -12.30
C ILE A 81 2.93 -6.17 -12.09
N LEU A 82 1.85 -5.84 -11.39
CA LEU A 82 0.78 -6.80 -11.11
C LEU A 82 0.05 -7.21 -12.39
N GLU A 83 -0.16 -6.27 -13.31
CA GLU A 83 -0.75 -6.54 -14.62
C GLU A 83 0.17 -7.40 -15.49
N ASN A 84 1.47 -7.11 -15.53
CA ASN A 84 2.46 -7.94 -16.22
C ASN A 84 2.45 -9.38 -15.66
N ALA A 85 2.33 -9.55 -14.34
CA ALA A 85 2.22 -10.88 -13.73
C ALA A 85 0.96 -11.64 -14.17
N LYS A 86 -0.18 -10.94 -14.36
CA LYS A 86 -1.42 -11.51 -14.90
C LYS A 86 -1.25 -11.93 -16.36
N GLN A 87 -0.70 -11.03 -17.20
CA GLN A 87 -0.53 -11.28 -18.64
C GLN A 87 0.45 -12.41 -18.94
N ILE A 88 1.54 -12.52 -18.18
CA ILE A 88 2.49 -13.64 -18.29
C ILE A 88 1.76 -14.98 -18.10
N GLN A 89 0.83 -15.05 -17.14
CA GLN A 89 0.02 -16.24 -16.90
C GLN A 89 -0.95 -16.55 -18.06
N GLU A 90 -1.69 -15.55 -18.54
CA GLU A 90 -2.69 -15.71 -19.62
C GLU A 90 -2.06 -16.15 -20.96
N VAL A 91 -0.88 -15.63 -21.30
CA VAL A 91 -0.20 -15.96 -22.56
C VAL A 91 0.37 -17.38 -22.53
N THR A 92 0.69 -17.89 -21.34
CA THR A 92 1.59 -19.04 -21.18
C THR A 92 0.92 -20.27 -20.56
N GLU A 93 -0.41 -20.37 -20.59
CA GLU A 93 -1.18 -21.59 -20.26
C GLU A 93 -0.70 -22.87 -21.01
N LYS A 94 0.25 -22.74 -21.95
CA LYS A 94 0.81 -23.79 -22.79
C LYS A 94 2.27 -24.18 -22.49
N SER A 95 2.99 -23.55 -21.54
CA SER A 95 4.37 -23.96 -21.19
C SER A 95 4.65 -23.94 -19.67
N SER A 96 5.36 -24.96 -19.18
CA SER A 96 5.69 -25.16 -17.76
C SER A 96 6.74 -24.18 -17.20
N GLU A 97 7.31 -23.31 -18.04
CA GLU A 97 8.44 -22.44 -17.70
C GLU A 97 8.01 -21.04 -17.19
N CYS A 98 6.74 -20.67 -17.37
CA CYS A 98 6.16 -19.36 -17.02
C CYS A 98 6.24 -18.97 -15.53
N HIS A 99 6.20 -19.95 -14.63
CA HIS A 99 6.06 -19.70 -13.20
C HIS A 99 7.21 -18.84 -12.63
N GLN A 100 8.44 -18.98 -13.15
CA GLN A 100 9.58 -18.21 -12.66
C GLN A 100 9.46 -16.72 -12.99
N ASP A 101 8.90 -16.40 -14.15
CA ASP A 101 8.69 -15.02 -14.58
C ASP A 101 7.58 -14.36 -13.75
N VAL A 102 6.49 -15.08 -13.46
CA VAL A 102 5.46 -14.60 -12.51
C VAL A 102 6.06 -14.39 -11.12
N VAL A 103 6.87 -15.33 -10.63
CA VAL A 103 7.59 -15.16 -9.35
C VAL A 103 8.49 -13.93 -9.36
N ALA A 104 9.19 -13.66 -10.47
CA ALA A 104 10.03 -12.47 -10.60
C ALA A 104 9.19 -11.19 -10.52
N MET A 105 8.06 -11.11 -11.21
CA MET A 105 7.15 -9.95 -11.13
C MET A 105 6.58 -9.78 -9.72
N LEU A 106 6.13 -10.85 -9.07
CA LEU A 106 5.60 -10.77 -7.70
C LEU A 106 6.67 -10.35 -6.68
N LYS A 107 7.94 -10.72 -6.89
CA LYS A 107 9.06 -10.20 -6.09
C LYS A 107 9.29 -8.70 -6.29
N LEU A 108 9.15 -8.20 -7.53
CA LEU A 108 9.21 -6.76 -7.78
C LEU A 108 8.05 -6.03 -7.08
N ALA A 109 6.83 -6.57 -7.14
CA ALA A 109 5.68 -6.02 -6.42
C ALA A 109 5.93 -6.00 -4.90
N LEU A 110 6.48 -7.10 -4.35
CA LEU A 110 6.89 -7.17 -2.95
C LEU A 110 7.88 -6.06 -2.58
N ASN A 111 8.91 -5.83 -3.40
CA ASN A 111 9.89 -4.76 -3.17
C ASN A 111 9.25 -3.35 -3.15
N ILE A 112 8.22 -3.11 -3.96
CA ILE A 112 7.47 -1.84 -3.92
C ILE A 112 6.76 -1.69 -2.58
N VAL A 113 6.08 -2.73 -2.09
CA VAL A 113 5.41 -2.72 -0.78
C VAL A 113 6.43 -2.50 0.35
N GLU A 114 7.61 -3.14 0.28
CA GLU A 114 8.70 -2.95 1.26
C GLU A 114 9.27 -1.53 1.26
N SER A 115 9.47 -0.94 0.09
CA SER A 115 9.97 0.43 -0.05
C SER A 115 8.94 1.43 0.50
N THR A 116 7.65 1.20 0.20
CA THR A 116 6.53 2.00 0.71
C THR A 116 6.39 1.87 2.23
N GLU A 117 6.59 0.67 2.77
CA GLU A 117 6.57 0.43 4.22
C GLU A 117 7.75 1.09 4.92
N SER A 118 8.92 1.11 4.29
CA SER A 118 10.09 1.84 4.78
C SER A 118 9.82 3.35 4.88
N CYS A 119 9.11 3.92 3.89
CA CYS A 119 8.66 5.32 3.98
C CYS A 119 7.74 5.56 5.18
N MET A 120 6.75 4.70 5.37
CA MET A 120 5.82 4.83 6.51
C MET A 120 6.51 4.64 7.85
N LYS A 121 7.45 3.69 7.97
CA LYS A 121 8.25 3.48 9.19
C LYS A 121 9.08 4.70 9.53
N TYR A 122 9.74 5.29 8.54
CA TYR A 122 10.52 6.51 8.74
C TYR A 122 9.62 7.65 9.26
N VAL A 123 8.47 7.90 8.61
CA VAL A 123 7.51 8.91 9.05
C VAL A 123 7.04 8.66 10.47
N CYS A 124 6.62 7.43 10.78
CA CYS A 124 6.20 7.02 12.11
C CYS A 124 7.28 7.16 13.18
N GLY A 125 8.55 6.96 12.82
CA GLY A 125 9.68 7.02 13.73
C GLY A 125 10.27 8.41 13.93
N ALA A 126 10.08 9.30 12.96
CA ALA A 126 10.71 10.63 12.95
C ALA A 126 10.03 11.65 13.88
N SER A 127 8.76 11.43 14.27
CA SER A 127 8.04 12.33 15.20
C SER A 127 6.93 11.60 15.98
N GLU A 128 6.57 12.15 17.14
CA GLU A 128 5.39 11.73 17.91
C GLU A 128 4.09 12.17 17.24
N LEU A 129 4.08 13.38 16.68
CA LEU A 129 2.97 13.94 15.89
C LEU A 129 3.45 14.23 14.47
N VAL A 130 2.62 13.89 13.48
CA VAL A 130 2.95 14.06 12.06
C VAL A 130 1.91 14.95 11.41
N ASP A 131 2.29 16.15 10.98
CA ASP A 131 1.37 17.03 10.25
C ASP A 131 0.96 16.39 8.92
N LEU A 132 -0.34 16.33 8.65
CA LEU A 132 -0.89 15.73 7.43
C LEU A 132 -0.31 16.34 6.15
N GLU A 133 -0.10 17.66 6.14
CA GLU A 133 0.51 18.39 5.02
C GLU A 133 1.87 17.80 4.58
N ASN A 134 2.64 17.21 5.51
CA ASN A 134 3.99 16.70 5.24
C ASN A 134 4.01 15.28 4.67
N ILE A 135 2.85 14.62 4.59
CA ILE A 135 2.75 13.22 4.19
C ILE A 135 1.53 12.91 3.32
N HIS A 136 0.73 13.89 2.91
CA HIS A 136 -0.56 13.66 2.26
C HIS A 136 -0.41 12.85 0.95
N SER A 137 0.61 13.13 0.13
CA SER A 137 0.87 12.33 -1.08
C SER A 137 1.31 10.92 -0.74
N LEU A 138 2.14 10.73 0.31
CA LEU A 138 2.55 9.40 0.75
C LEU A 138 1.35 8.61 1.26
N LEU A 139 0.53 9.21 2.13
CA LEU A 139 -0.62 8.55 2.73
C LEU A 139 -1.62 8.09 1.66
N SER A 140 -1.92 8.96 0.69
CA SER A 140 -2.75 8.62 -0.47
C SER A 140 -2.16 7.44 -1.28
N SER A 141 -0.86 7.49 -1.58
CA SER A 141 -0.17 6.41 -2.29
C SER A 141 -0.19 5.09 -1.51
N VAL A 142 0.09 5.11 -0.22
CA VAL A 142 0.11 3.92 0.64
C VAL A 142 -1.25 3.25 0.67
N LEU A 143 -2.34 4.02 0.80
CA LEU A 143 -3.70 3.47 0.78
C LEU A 143 -4.05 2.85 -0.57
N ARG A 144 -3.55 3.43 -1.67
CA ARG A 144 -3.70 2.87 -3.02
C ARG A 144 -2.88 1.60 -3.20
N VAL A 145 -1.62 1.56 -2.75
CA VAL A 145 -0.78 0.36 -2.73
C VAL A 145 -1.45 -0.76 -1.95
N LEU A 146 -1.98 -0.46 -0.75
CA LEU A 146 -2.73 -1.45 0.04
C LEU A 146 -3.94 -1.99 -0.72
N THR A 147 -4.69 -1.12 -1.40
CA THR A 147 -5.86 -1.51 -2.18
C THR A 147 -5.47 -2.44 -3.32
N GLN A 148 -4.49 -2.04 -4.14
CA GLN A 148 -3.99 -2.83 -5.27
C GLN A 148 -3.45 -4.20 -4.81
N SER A 149 -2.67 -4.21 -3.73
CA SER A 149 -2.09 -5.45 -3.20
C SER A 149 -3.14 -6.40 -2.65
N TYR A 150 -4.10 -5.93 -1.85
CA TYR A 150 -5.16 -6.78 -1.33
C TYR A 150 -6.11 -7.26 -2.43
N GLU A 151 -6.42 -6.43 -3.42
CA GLU A 151 -7.23 -6.80 -4.57
C GLU A 151 -6.57 -7.92 -5.36
N HIS A 152 -5.26 -7.77 -5.63
CA HIS A 152 -4.48 -8.83 -6.26
C HIS A 152 -4.48 -10.13 -5.43
N CYS A 153 -4.27 -10.06 -4.11
CA CYS A 153 -4.33 -11.24 -3.25
C CYS A 153 -5.70 -11.94 -3.29
N LYS A 154 -6.79 -11.18 -3.36
CA LYS A 154 -8.17 -11.70 -3.46
C LYS A 154 -8.40 -12.40 -4.80
N GLU A 155 -7.88 -11.82 -5.88
CA GLU A 155 -8.03 -12.35 -7.23
C GLU A 155 -7.04 -13.48 -7.56
N SER A 156 -5.96 -13.62 -6.78
CA SER A 156 -4.86 -14.55 -7.05
C SER A 156 -5.31 -15.99 -7.34
N PRO A 157 -6.29 -16.59 -6.64
CA PRO A 157 -6.77 -17.93 -6.98
C PRO A 157 -7.42 -18.02 -8.36
N THR A 158 -8.06 -16.94 -8.81
CA THR A 158 -8.70 -16.86 -10.13
C THR A 158 -7.66 -16.60 -11.22
N ILE A 159 -6.70 -15.69 -10.96
CA ILE A 159 -5.64 -15.33 -11.91
C ILE A 159 -4.72 -16.52 -12.18
N TYR A 160 -4.26 -17.19 -11.13
CA TYR A 160 -3.17 -18.16 -11.25
C TYR A 160 -3.64 -19.60 -11.38
N GLY A 161 -4.88 -19.92 -11.01
CA GLY A 161 -5.48 -21.26 -11.15
C GLY A 161 -4.53 -22.37 -10.68
N ASP A 162 -4.16 -23.25 -11.62
CA ASP A 162 -3.29 -24.40 -11.36
C ASP A 162 -1.84 -24.04 -11.00
N LEU A 163 -1.37 -22.83 -11.30
CA LEU A 163 -0.04 -22.36 -10.86
C LEU A 163 -0.02 -21.87 -9.41
N LEU A 164 -1.18 -21.61 -8.80
CA LEU A 164 -1.27 -21.05 -7.45
C LEU A 164 -0.41 -21.80 -6.42
N PRO A 165 -0.35 -23.15 -6.39
CA PRO A 165 0.49 -23.88 -5.44
C PRO A 165 1.99 -23.57 -5.60
N LEU A 166 2.46 -23.31 -6.82
CA LEU A 166 3.86 -22.96 -7.11
C LEU A 166 4.20 -21.52 -6.74
N LEU A 167 3.19 -20.65 -6.66
CA LEU A 167 3.32 -19.23 -6.32
C LEU A 167 3.04 -18.95 -4.83
N SER A 168 2.63 -19.96 -4.07
CA SER A 168 2.16 -19.83 -2.68
C SER A 168 3.18 -19.11 -1.77
N ASP A 169 4.47 -19.40 -1.90
CA ASP A 169 5.50 -18.80 -1.05
C ASP A 169 5.67 -17.30 -1.31
N VAL A 170 5.72 -16.89 -2.58
CA VAL A 170 5.87 -15.47 -2.95
C VAL A 170 4.60 -14.69 -2.65
N LEU A 171 3.42 -15.25 -2.93
CA LEU A 171 2.13 -14.65 -2.61
C LEU A 171 1.91 -14.51 -1.10
N SER A 172 2.30 -15.52 -0.32
CA SER A 172 2.25 -15.46 1.15
C SER A 172 3.17 -14.37 1.70
N SER A 173 4.36 -14.21 1.11
CA SER A 173 5.30 -13.15 1.49
C SER A 173 4.76 -11.77 1.14
N PHE A 174 4.18 -11.63 -0.06
CA PHE A 174 3.50 -10.41 -0.53
C PHE A 174 2.34 -10.01 0.38
N PHE A 175 1.46 -10.95 0.73
CA PHE A 175 0.34 -10.70 1.65
C PHE A 175 0.82 -10.30 3.05
N LYS A 176 1.79 -11.03 3.63
CA LYS A 176 2.36 -10.70 4.94
C LYS A 176 2.97 -9.30 4.96
N LYS A 177 3.68 -8.92 3.89
CA LYS A 177 4.28 -7.59 3.79
C LYS A 177 3.23 -6.50 3.61
N THR A 178 2.19 -6.75 2.82
CA THR A 178 1.04 -5.86 2.65
C THR A 178 0.35 -5.61 4.00
N HIS A 179 0.15 -6.67 4.80
CA HIS A 179 -0.38 -6.53 6.15
C HIS A 179 0.56 -5.77 7.10
N GLN A 180 1.87 -5.93 6.95
CA GLN A 180 2.86 -5.15 7.71
C GLN A 180 2.76 -3.65 7.36
N LEU A 181 2.71 -3.32 6.06
CA LEU A 181 2.48 -1.96 5.58
C LEU A 181 1.17 -1.38 6.14
N GLN A 182 0.09 -2.16 6.11
CA GLN A 182 -1.18 -1.74 6.71
C GLN A 182 -0.98 -1.39 8.18
N THR A 183 -0.39 -2.29 8.97
CA THR A 183 -0.19 -2.09 10.39
C THR A 183 0.60 -0.81 10.67
N THR A 184 1.71 -0.58 9.96
CA THR A 184 2.49 0.65 10.07
C THR A 184 1.68 1.89 9.68
N THR A 185 0.86 1.79 8.64
CA THR A 185 -0.03 2.87 8.19
C THR A 185 -1.06 3.22 9.25
N LEU A 186 -1.73 2.22 9.83
CA LEU A 186 -2.70 2.46 10.90
C LEU A 186 -2.04 3.09 12.12
N CYS A 187 -0.83 2.67 12.49
CA CYS A 187 -0.06 3.34 13.55
C CYS A 187 0.27 4.80 13.19
N CYS A 188 0.58 5.09 11.93
CA CYS A 188 0.82 6.47 11.49
C CYS A 188 -0.43 7.33 11.63
N LEU A 189 -1.60 6.79 11.25
CA LEU A 189 -2.89 7.47 11.34
C LEU A 189 -3.21 7.93 12.78
N GLU A 190 -2.74 7.19 13.79
CA GLU A 190 -2.91 7.56 15.20
C GLU A 190 -2.10 8.81 15.61
N LYS A 191 -1.06 9.15 14.84
CA LYS A 191 -0.14 10.26 15.11
C LYS A 191 -0.43 11.51 14.27
N ILE A 192 -1.36 11.44 13.33
CA ILE A 192 -1.59 12.54 12.40
C ILE A 192 -2.11 13.75 13.16
N ASN A 193 -1.57 14.92 12.84
CA ASN A 193 -2.03 16.22 13.29
C ASN A 193 -2.59 17.01 12.09
N ILE A 194 -3.68 17.74 12.32
CA ILE A 194 -4.40 18.49 11.28
C ILE A 194 -4.43 19.96 11.64
N LYS A 195 -4.00 20.83 10.72
CA LYS A 195 -3.97 22.29 10.92
C LYS A 195 -5.31 22.97 10.61
N SER A 196 -6.34 22.18 10.28
CA SER A 196 -7.70 22.64 9.97
C SER A 196 -7.79 23.48 8.69
N THR A 197 -6.85 23.29 7.76
CA THR A 197 -6.97 23.89 6.42
C THR A 197 -8.00 23.12 5.59
N GLU A 198 -8.60 23.77 4.59
CA GLU A 198 -9.55 23.09 3.69
C GLU A 198 -8.91 21.86 3.01
N GLN A 199 -7.63 21.98 2.63
CA GLN A 199 -6.88 20.89 2.03
C GLN A 199 -6.72 19.70 3.00
N ASP A 200 -6.37 19.95 4.27
CA ASP A 200 -6.28 18.88 5.26
C ASP A 200 -7.62 18.15 5.44
N VAL A 201 -8.74 18.88 5.40
CA VAL A 201 -10.07 18.29 5.51
C VAL A 201 -10.38 17.40 4.32
N VAL A 202 -10.04 17.84 3.10
CA VAL A 202 -10.19 17.05 1.87
C VAL A 202 -9.32 15.79 1.91
N ASP A 203 -8.07 15.91 2.34
CA ASP A 203 -7.13 14.79 2.43
C ASP A 203 -7.56 13.79 3.50
N LEU A 204 -8.06 14.26 4.64
CA LEU A 204 -8.63 13.41 5.68
C LEU A 204 -9.89 12.69 5.21
N CYS A 205 -10.79 13.38 4.50
CA CYS A 205 -11.98 12.74 3.92
C CYS A 205 -11.57 11.64 2.94
N SER A 206 -10.64 11.94 2.03
CA SER A 206 -10.13 10.98 1.04
C SER A 206 -9.48 9.76 1.72
N THR A 207 -8.76 9.98 2.82
CA THR A 207 -8.19 8.92 3.68
C THR A 207 -9.29 8.04 4.25
N CYS A 208 -10.36 8.62 4.80
CA CYS A 208 -11.48 7.87 5.37
C CYS A 208 -12.21 7.04 4.31
N HIS A 209 -12.46 7.58 3.12
CA HIS A 209 -13.09 6.84 2.02
C HIS A 209 -12.20 5.68 1.55
N SER A 210 -10.88 5.91 1.45
CA SER A 210 -9.94 4.85 1.07
C SER A 210 -9.89 3.72 2.10
N LEU A 211 -9.90 4.06 3.40
CA LEU A 211 -10.02 3.07 4.48
C LEU A 211 -11.35 2.30 4.43
N LEU A 212 -12.45 2.97 4.08
CA LEU A 212 -13.74 2.32 3.91
C LEU A 212 -13.71 1.31 2.75
N SER A 213 -13.13 1.68 1.61
CA SER A 213 -12.93 0.75 0.48
C SER A 213 -12.10 -0.47 0.89
N LEU A 214 -11.04 -0.28 1.67
CA LEU A 214 -10.25 -1.38 2.23
C LEU A 214 -11.08 -2.26 3.20
N CYS A 215 -11.93 -1.66 4.03
CA CYS A 215 -12.83 -2.40 4.92
C CYS A 215 -13.82 -3.29 4.16
N GLN A 216 -14.17 -2.94 2.93
CA GLN A 216 -15.05 -3.74 2.06
C GLN A 216 -14.29 -4.83 1.30
N LEU A 217 -13.02 -4.60 1.00
CA LEU A 217 -12.17 -5.50 0.23
C LEU A 217 -11.60 -6.67 1.05
N VAL A 218 -11.03 -6.35 2.22
CA VAL A 218 -10.29 -7.28 3.08
C VAL A 218 -11.11 -8.39 3.77
N PRO A 219 -12.43 -8.29 4.03
CA PRO A 219 -13.18 -9.36 4.69
C PRO A 219 -13.10 -10.72 3.97
N ALA A 220 -12.94 -10.70 2.65
CA ALA A 220 -12.75 -11.90 1.83
C ALA A 220 -11.38 -12.58 2.05
N LEU A 221 -10.43 -11.87 2.68
CA LEU A 221 -9.06 -12.32 2.91
C LEU A 221 -8.82 -12.68 4.37
N ASP A 222 -9.07 -11.73 5.29
CA ASP A 222 -8.79 -11.91 6.72
C ASP A 222 -9.64 -10.95 7.58
N ILE A 223 -10.51 -11.53 8.42
CA ILE A 223 -11.43 -10.79 9.30
C ILE A 223 -10.67 -9.93 10.33
N LYS A 224 -9.51 -10.38 10.82
CA LYS A 224 -8.73 -9.64 11.82
C LYS A 224 -8.17 -8.35 11.22
N ILE A 225 -7.75 -8.40 9.96
CA ILE A 225 -7.26 -7.23 9.22
C ILE A 225 -8.40 -6.21 9.04
N MET A 226 -9.59 -6.67 8.65
CA MET A 226 -10.80 -5.85 8.54
C MET A 226 -11.13 -5.13 9.88
N ILE A 227 -11.07 -5.83 11.01
CA ILE A 227 -11.35 -5.23 12.33
C ILE A 227 -10.39 -4.08 12.63
N GLY A 228 -9.10 -4.24 12.30
CA GLY A 228 -8.10 -3.20 12.47
C GLY A 228 -8.41 -1.93 11.66
N LEU A 229 -8.83 -2.11 10.40
CA LEU A 229 -9.23 -1.01 9.51
C LEU A 229 -10.45 -0.27 10.05
N TRP A 230 -11.52 -0.98 10.42
CA TRP A 230 -12.71 -0.37 11.03
C TRP A 230 -12.40 0.39 12.30
N LYS A 231 -11.54 -0.16 13.17
CA LYS A 231 -11.11 0.52 14.40
C LYS A 231 -10.38 1.82 14.10
N SER A 232 -9.53 1.85 13.08
CA SER A 232 -8.82 3.07 12.68
C SER A 232 -9.78 4.10 12.06
N LEU A 233 -10.66 3.68 11.16
CA LEU A 233 -11.67 4.55 10.54
C LEU A 233 -12.59 5.18 11.60
N ALA A 234 -13.13 4.38 12.52
CA ALA A 234 -13.98 4.87 13.61
C ALA A 234 -13.23 5.88 14.49
N ARG A 235 -11.94 5.63 14.78
CA ARG A 235 -11.11 6.56 15.55
C ARG A 235 -10.94 7.89 14.84
N LEU A 236 -10.57 7.89 13.56
CA LEU A 236 -10.42 9.12 12.78
C LEU A 236 -11.73 9.91 12.73
N ALA A 237 -12.85 9.23 12.47
CA ALA A 237 -14.18 9.83 12.44
C ALA A 237 -14.56 10.49 13.77
N VAL A 238 -14.21 9.89 14.90
CA VAL A 238 -14.45 10.45 16.24
C VAL A 238 -13.48 11.59 16.56
N GLN A 239 -12.19 11.39 16.34
CA GLN A 239 -11.13 12.35 16.65
C GLN A 239 -11.30 13.66 15.88
N TYR A 240 -11.71 13.58 14.61
CA TYR A 240 -11.85 14.72 13.71
C TYR A 240 -13.30 15.01 13.32
N LYS A 241 -14.24 14.64 14.20
CA LYS A 241 -15.70 14.80 13.97
C LYS A 241 -16.09 16.19 13.47
N SER A 242 -15.52 17.25 14.04
CA SER A 242 -15.84 18.64 13.66
C SER A 242 -15.55 18.95 12.20
N PHE A 243 -14.57 18.27 11.60
CA PHE A 243 -14.17 18.44 10.20
C PHE A 243 -14.91 17.48 9.26
N LEU A 244 -15.23 16.28 9.75
CA LEU A 244 -15.79 15.19 8.95
C LEU A 244 -17.32 15.15 8.92
N TYR A 245 -18.01 15.69 9.94
CA TYR A 245 -19.46 15.49 10.13
C TYR A 245 -20.33 15.82 8.90
N SER A 246 -19.99 16.87 8.15
CA SER A 246 -20.75 17.30 6.97
C SER A 246 -20.18 16.80 5.63
N ARG A 247 -19.04 16.08 5.65
CA ARG A 247 -18.28 15.72 4.44
C ARG A 247 -18.04 14.22 4.27
N LEU A 248 -18.08 13.47 5.36
CA LEU A 248 -18.02 12.02 5.32
C LEU A 248 -19.43 11.49 5.08
N GLU A 249 -19.57 10.61 4.09
CA GLU A 249 -20.84 9.93 3.78
C GLU A 249 -21.15 8.88 4.86
N LEU A 250 -21.56 9.35 6.04
CA LEU A 250 -21.81 8.49 7.22
C LEU A 250 -22.82 7.39 6.93
N GLU A 251 -23.82 7.66 6.09
CA GLU A 251 -24.79 6.65 5.66
C GLU A 251 -24.12 5.49 4.89
N ALA A 252 -23.21 5.79 3.96
CA ALA A 252 -22.45 4.79 3.23
C ALA A 252 -21.52 4.00 4.16
N VAL A 253 -20.86 4.68 5.10
CA VAL A 253 -20.01 4.05 6.13
C VAL A 253 -20.82 3.06 6.98
N MET A 254 -21.98 3.49 7.50
CA MET A 254 -22.83 2.67 8.35
C MET A 254 -23.45 1.50 7.57
N SER A 255 -23.90 1.73 6.34
CA SER A 255 -24.45 0.69 5.47
C SER A 255 -23.40 -0.37 5.15
N SER A 256 -22.16 0.05 4.90
CA SER A 256 -21.04 -0.85 4.67
C SER A 256 -20.73 -1.70 5.91
N LEU A 257 -20.70 -1.10 7.11
CA LEU A 257 -20.46 -1.84 8.34
C LEU A 257 -21.56 -2.87 8.60
N ALA A 258 -22.81 -2.47 8.45
CA ALA A 258 -23.97 -3.36 8.60
C ALA A 258 -23.90 -4.53 7.62
N SER A 259 -23.59 -4.25 6.35
CA SER A 259 -23.41 -5.26 5.30
C SER A 259 -22.28 -6.23 5.64
N SER A 260 -21.14 -5.73 6.13
CA SER A 260 -20.02 -6.57 6.56
C SER A 260 -20.40 -7.48 7.75
N ILE A 261 -21.12 -6.96 8.75
CA ILE A 261 -21.58 -7.76 9.90
C ILE A 261 -22.54 -8.85 9.43
N GLN A 262 -23.51 -8.50 8.58
CA GLN A 262 -24.48 -9.43 8.03
C GLN A 262 -23.78 -10.55 7.25
N SER A 263 -22.89 -10.21 6.32
CA SER A 263 -22.14 -11.20 5.53
C SER A 263 -21.32 -12.15 6.39
N ASN A 264 -20.70 -11.66 7.46
CA ASN A 264 -19.95 -12.50 8.39
C ASN A 264 -20.87 -13.44 9.17
N TYR A 265 -22.05 -12.95 9.59
CA TYR A 265 -23.03 -13.76 10.29
C TYR A 265 -23.59 -14.87 9.40
N ASP A 266 -23.94 -14.55 8.15
CA ASP A 266 -24.42 -15.53 7.16
C ASP A 266 -23.37 -16.61 6.89
N THR A 267 -22.10 -16.22 6.78
CA THR A 267 -20.98 -17.16 6.61
C THR A 267 -20.88 -18.11 7.81
N LEU A 268 -20.98 -17.59 9.04
CA LEU A 268 -20.96 -18.41 10.24
C LEU A 268 -22.15 -19.37 10.31
N LEU A 269 -23.36 -18.93 9.95
CA LEU A 269 -24.54 -19.79 9.90
C LEU A 269 -24.39 -20.92 8.87
N ASN A 270 -23.80 -20.62 7.71
CA ASN A 270 -23.60 -21.61 6.64
C ASN A 270 -22.53 -22.65 6.98
N VAL A 271 -21.52 -22.28 7.78
CA VAL A 271 -20.41 -23.18 8.18
C VAL A 271 -20.71 -23.92 9.49
N ALA A 272 -21.66 -23.43 10.31
CA ALA A 272 -22.01 -24.06 11.57
C ALA A 272 -22.64 -25.46 11.36
N PRO A 273 -22.03 -26.55 11.88
CA PRO A 273 -22.64 -27.87 11.85
C PRO A 273 -23.80 -27.88 12.85
N GLY A 274 -25.00 -27.51 12.42
CA GLY A 274 -26.17 -27.49 13.33
C GLY A 274 -27.45 -26.78 12.91
N PHE A 275 -27.57 -26.16 11.73
CA PHE A 275 -28.84 -25.53 11.30
C PHE A 275 -29.68 -26.37 10.31
N GLN A 276 -29.49 -27.70 10.30
CA GLN A 276 -30.46 -28.64 9.68
C GLN A 276 -31.62 -29.05 10.62
N ILE A 277 -31.72 -28.49 11.83
CA ILE A 277 -32.86 -28.76 12.73
C ILE A 277 -33.67 -27.49 12.94
N ARG A 278 -34.56 -27.20 11.98
CA ARG A 278 -35.90 -26.61 12.17
C ARG A 278 -36.56 -26.30 10.80
N GLN A 279 -36.59 -27.30 9.91
CA GLN A 279 -37.82 -27.55 9.16
C GLN A 279 -38.58 -28.63 9.93
N LEU A 280 -39.12 -28.24 11.10
CA LEU A 280 -40.15 -29.03 11.73
C LEU A 280 -41.46 -28.68 11.03
N LYS A 281 -42.07 -29.74 10.49
CA LYS A 281 -43.47 -29.94 10.18
C LYS A 281 -44.44 -29.04 10.97
#